data_AF-A0A2H1FJ15-F1
#
_entry.id   AF-A0A2H1FJ15-F1
#
_cell.length_a   1.000
_cell.length_b   1.000
_cell.length_c   1.000
_cell.angle_alpha   90.00
_cell.angle_beta   90.00
_cell.angle_gamma   90.00
#
_symmetry.space_group_name_H-M   'P 1'
#
loop_
_entity.id
_entity.type
_entity.pdbx_description
1 polymer ?
#
loop_
_entity_poly.entity_id
_entity_poly.type
_entity_poly.pdbx_seq_one_letter_code
_entity_poly.pdbx_strand_id
1 'polypeptide(L)'
;MGHAGPAAADRLPTILTVQHDPKAYVYHGDSGKAVNCYYCPHCTTHIYHHQEVMGPDTIVVRTGLIKEGREKFEVGAEIFGKAKMDLEPKIAETFETLSPS
;
A
#
# COMPACT_ATOMS: atom_id res chain seq x y z
N MET A 1 -5.17 -14.28 -45.79
CA MET A 1 -4.28 -14.60 -44.66
C MET A 1 -4.61 -13.64 -43.52
N GLY A 2 -5.61 -13.99 -42.71
CA GLY A 2 -6.04 -13.15 -41.59
C GLY A 2 -4.98 -13.19 -40.49
N HIS A 3 -4.48 -12.03 -40.10
CA HIS A 3 -3.72 -11.90 -38.86
C HIS A 3 -4.67 -12.21 -37.71
N ALA A 4 -4.47 -13.36 -37.07
CA ALA A 4 -5.06 -13.65 -35.78
C ALA A 4 -4.61 -12.54 -34.82
N GLY A 5 -5.56 -11.74 -34.35
CA GLY A 5 -5.32 -10.83 -33.22
C GLY A 5 -4.83 -11.66 -32.03
N PRO A 6 -3.97 -11.10 -31.16
CA PRO A 6 -3.48 -11.85 -30.01
C PRO A 6 -4.67 -12.35 -29.22
N ALA A 7 -4.76 -13.68 -29.11
CA ALA A 7 -5.74 -14.36 -28.29
C ALA A 7 -5.75 -13.71 -26.91
N ALA A 8 -6.95 -13.48 -26.39
CA ALA A 8 -7.18 -13.07 -25.01
C ALA A 8 -6.65 -14.16 -24.07
N ALA A 9 -5.32 -14.18 -23.88
CA ALA A 9 -4.66 -14.99 -22.88
C ALA A 9 -5.07 -14.40 -21.52
N ASP A 10 -6.09 -15.00 -20.93
CA ASP A 10 -6.18 -15.29 -19.51
C ASP A 10 -5.74 -14.14 -18.59
N ARG A 11 -6.30 -12.95 -18.80
CA ARG A 11 -6.08 -11.81 -17.91
C ARG A 11 -6.82 -12.12 -16.61
N LEU A 12 -6.09 -12.62 -15.61
CA LEU A 12 -6.41 -12.33 -14.22
C LEU A 12 -6.87 -10.88 -14.14
N PRO A 13 -7.97 -10.57 -13.41
CA PRO A 13 -8.48 -9.22 -13.35
C PRO A 13 -7.33 -8.30 -12.97
N THR A 14 -7.08 -7.27 -13.78
CA THR A 14 -6.03 -6.30 -13.49
C THR A 14 -6.43 -5.57 -12.20
N ILE A 15 -5.88 -6.02 -11.08
CA ILE A 15 -6.18 -5.50 -9.74
C ILE A 15 -5.53 -4.12 -9.50
N LEU A 16 -4.44 -3.83 -10.23
CA LEU A 16 -3.74 -2.55 -10.25
C LEU A 16 -2.93 -2.44 -11.55
N THR A 17 -2.99 -1.28 -12.23
CA THR A 17 -2.16 -0.99 -13.41
C THR A 17 -1.04 -0.02 -13.03
N VAL A 18 0.20 -0.44 -13.24
CA VAL A 18 1.39 0.40 -13.09
C VAL A 18 1.95 0.66 -14.48
N GLN A 19 1.80 1.88 -14.99
CA GLN A 19 2.19 2.23 -16.37
C GLN A 19 3.68 2.59 -16.53
N HIS A 20 4.36 2.88 -15.43
CA HIS A 20 5.77 3.30 -15.40
C HIS A 20 6.49 2.59 -14.26
N ASP A 21 7.80 2.38 -14.40
CA ASP A 21 8.62 1.86 -13.32
C ASP A 21 8.50 2.74 -12.07
N PRO A 22 8.17 2.17 -10.91
CA PRO A 22 8.11 2.92 -9.67
C PRO A 22 9.45 3.60 -9.36
N LYS A 23 9.39 4.83 -8.86
CA LYS A 23 10.54 5.48 -8.23
C LYS A 23 10.58 5.13 -6.75
N ALA A 24 11.77 5.20 -6.18
CA ALA A 24 12.00 4.87 -4.78
C ALA A 24 12.73 5.99 -4.04
N TYR A 25 12.41 6.12 -2.76
CA TYR A 25 13.17 6.94 -1.81
C TYR A 25 13.14 6.27 -0.44
N VAL A 26 14.08 6.70 0.42
CA VAL A 26 14.23 6.16 1.78
C VAL A 26 14.09 7.30 2.78
N TYR A 27 13.31 7.06 3.83
CA TYR A 27 13.30 7.90 5.03
C TYR A 27 13.43 7.01 6.28
N HIS A 28 13.70 7.60 7.43
CA HIS A 28 13.78 6.86 8.70
C HIS A 28 12.49 7.04 9.48
N GLY A 29 11.87 5.92 9.87
CA GLY A 29 10.66 5.90 10.68
C GLY A 29 10.95 6.18 12.16
N ASP A 30 9.88 6.25 12.96
CA ASP A 30 9.94 6.43 14.42
C ASP A 30 10.70 5.30 15.15
N SER A 31 10.82 4.13 14.49
CA SER A 31 11.65 3.01 14.94
C SER A 31 13.16 3.25 14.80
N GLY A 32 13.57 4.35 14.15
CA GLY A 32 14.95 4.62 13.75
C GLY A 32 15.46 3.75 12.60
N LYS A 33 14.60 2.91 12.01
CA LYS A 33 14.93 2.04 10.86
C LYS A 33 14.47 2.66 9.54
N ALA A 34 15.04 2.19 8.43
CA ALA A 34 14.68 2.70 7.12
C ALA A 34 13.27 2.24 6.71
N VAL A 35 12.60 3.12 5.98
CA VAL A 35 11.36 2.85 5.27
C VAL A 35 11.62 3.07 3.78
N ASN A 36 11.61 1.97 3.03
CA ASN A 36 11.81 1.96 1.58
C ASN A 36 10.46 2.18 0.89
N CYS A 37 10.26 3.34 0.29
CA CYS A 37 9.00 3.73 -0.35
C CYS A 37 9.05 3.57 -1.86
N TYR A 38 7.98 3.05 -2.46
CA TYR A 38 7.85 2.86 -3.90
C TYR A 38 6.59 3.55 -4.43
N TYR A 39 6.75 4.47 -5.38
CA TYR A 39 5.68 5.35 -5.82
C TYR A 39 5.66 5.58 -7.34
N CYS A 40 4.49 5.95 -7.85
CA CYS A 40 4.31 6.31 -9.25
C CYS A 40 4.92 7.69 -9.53
N PRO A 41 5.88 7.84 -10.46
CA PRO A 41 6.50 9.13 -10.74
C PRO A 41 5.55 10.13 -11.42
N HIS A 42 4.42 9.69 -11.97
CA HIS A 42 3.48 10.56 -12.67
C HIS A 42 2.42 11.16 -11.74
N CYS A 43 1.73 10.33 -10.95
CA CYS A 43 0.68 10.80 -10.04
C CYS A 43 1.12 10.90 -8.58
N THR A 44 2.37 10.56 -8.25
CA THR A 44 2.97 10.59 -6.90
C THR A 44 2.37 9.63 -5.87
N THR A 45 1.41 8.80 -6.28
CA THR A 45 0.80 7.77 -5.41
C THR A 45 1.82 6.70 -5.01
N HIS A 46 2.01 6.48 -3.71
CA HIS A 46 2.77 5.33 -3.20
C HIS A 46 1.98 4.05 -3.33
N ILE A 47 2.61 3.02 -3.85
CA ILE A 47 2.00 1.72 -4.13
C ILE A 47 2.17 0.83 -2.90
N TYR A 48 3.41 0.75 -2.40
CA TYR A 48 3.76 0.02 -1.20
C TYR A 48 5.02 0.62 -0.56
N HIS A 49 5.28 0.23 0.69
CA HIS A 49 6.55 0.48 1.35
C HIS A 49 6.98 -0.72 2.19
N HIS A 50 8.29 -0.89 2.32
CA HIS A 50 8.90 -1.87 3.21
C HIS A 50 9.50 -1.13 4.40
N GLN A 51 8.95 -1.37 5.59
CA GLN A 51 9.53 -0.89 6.84
C GLN A 51 10.48 -1.96 7.34
N GLU A 52 11.79 -1.68 7.40
CA GLU A 52 12.78 -2.70 7.80
C GLU A 52 12.52 -3.29 9.19
N VAL A 53 11.87 -2.52 10.07
CA VAL A 53 11.44 -2.98 11.41
C VAL A 53 10.47 -4.17 11.36
N MET A 54 9.75 -4.37 10.25
CA MET A 54 8.78 -5.46 10.06
C MET A 54 9.42 -6.74 9.48
N GLY A 55 10.74 -6.77 9.33
CA GLY A 55 11.45 -7.92 8.73
C GLY A 55 11.34 -7.97 7.19
N PRO A 56 12.04 -8.91 6.54
CA PRO A 56 12.16 -8.95 5.08
C PRO A 56 10.88 -9.43 4.37
N ASP A 57 10.01 -10.16 5.06
CA ASP A 57 8.87 -10.86 4.45
C ASP A 57 7.56 -10.07 4.53
N THR A 58 7.58 -8.87 5.12
CA THR A 58 6.38 -8.06 5.32
C THR A 58 6.49 -6.73 4.59
N ILE A 59 5.50 -6.43 3.75
CA ILE A 59 5.35 -5.11 3.10
C ILE A 59 4.02 -4.49 3.49
N VAL A 60 3.96 -3.16 3.45
CA VAL A 60 2.72 -2.40 3.62
C VAL A 60 2.25 -1.94 2.25
N VAL A 61 1.05 -2.37 1.85
CA VAL A 61 0.45 -2.05 0.56
C VAL A 61 -0.72 -1.09 0.74
N ARG A 62 -0.88 -0.11 -0.15
CA ARG A 62 -2.06 0.76 -0.16
C ARG A 62 -3.24 0.04 -0.81
N THR A 63 -3.98 -0.72 -0.01
CA THR A 63 -5.14 -1.54 -0.46
C THR A 63 -6.26 -0.71 -1.07
N GLY A 64 -6.39 0.58 -0.74
CA GLY A 64 -7.32 1.51 -1.39
C GLY A 64 -7.05 1.75 -2.88
N LEU A 65 -5.86 1.39 -3.38
CA LEU A 65 -5.54 1.44 -4.82
C LEU A 65 -6.04 0.20 -5.58
N ILE A 66 -6.42 -0.85 -4.85
CA ILE A 66 -6.89 -2.12 -5.40
C ILE A 66 -8.42 -2.09 -5.39
N LYS A 67 -9.05 -2.48 -6.50
CA LYS A 67 -10.52 -2.47 -6.60
C LYS A 67 -11.14 -3.34 -5.51
N GLU A 68 -10.70 -4.59 -5.41
CA GLU A 68 -11.17 -5.55 -4.41
C GLU A 68 -10.84 -5.10 -2.99
N GLY A 69 -9.71 -4.41 -2.78
CA GLY A 69 -9.35 -3.84 -1.48
C GLY A 69 -10.37 -2.81 -1.01
N ARG A 70 -10.83 -1.93 -1.91
CA ARG A 70 -11.88 -0.95 -1.59
C ARG A 70 -13.25 -1.57 -1.34
N GLU A 71 -13.56 -2.67 -2.01
CA GLU A 71 -14.88 -3.30 -1.94
C GLU A 71 -15.00 -4.30 -0.77
N LYS A 72 -13.90 -4.91 -0.34
CA LYS A 72 -13.93 -6.07 0.55
C LYS A 72 -13.16 -5.91 1.86
N PHE A 73 -12.20 -4.98 1.94
CA PHE A 73 -11.37 -4.88 3.14
C PHE A 73 -11.96 -3.84 4.08
N GLU A 74 -12.36 -4.30 5.26
CA GLU A 74 -12.70 -3.42 6.37
C GLU A 74 -11.42 -2.86 7.01
N VAL A 75 -11.54 -1.69 7.63
CA VAL A 75 -10.43 -1.10 8.38
C VAL A 75 -10.22 -1.91 9.65
N GLY A 76 -9.13 -2.68 9.71
CA GLY A 76 -8.82 -3.53 10.86
C GLY A 76 -8.29 -2.78 12.08
N ALA A 77 -7.58 -1.67 11.87
CA ALA A 77 -6.98 -0.88 12.95
C ALA A 77 -6.66 0.55 12.49
N GLU A 78 -6.68 1.48 13.44
CA GLU A 78 -6.03 2.78 13.35
C GLU A 78 -4.66 2.67 14.00
N ILE A 79 -3.61 2.99 13.25
CA ILE A 79 -2.23 3.00 13.75
C ILE A 79 -1.73 4.44 13.89
N PHE A 80 -0.69 4.62 14.69
CA PHE A 80 -0.07 5.91 14.97
C PHE A 80 -0.99 6.88 15.73
N GLY A 81 -1.81 6.34 16.63
CA GLY A 81 -2.75 7.06 17.50
C GLY A 81 -2.11 8.17 18.33
N LYS A 82 -0.80 8.08 18.63
CA LYS A 82 -0.04 9.12 19.34
C LYS A 82 -0.09 10.51 18.67
N ALA A 83 -0.40 10.56 17.38
CA ALA A 83 -0.53 11.79 16.59
C ALA A 83 -1.94 12.00 16.03
N LYS A 84 -2.92 11.20 16.46
CA LYS A 84 -4.31 11.32 16.02
C LYS A 84 -4.91 12.63 16.55
N MET A 85 -5.55 13.41 15.69
CA MET A 85 -6.23 14.63 16.12
C MET A 85 -7.57 14.30 16.81
N ASP A 86 -7.93 15.12 17.80
CA ASP A 86 -9.19 14.94 18.56
C ASP A 86 -10.44 14.99 17.68
N LEU A 87 -10.39 15.71 16.57
CA LEU A 87 -11.50 15.85 15.63
C LEU A 87 -11.70 14.65 14.70
N GLU A 88 -10.73 13.73 14.62
CA GLU A 88 -10.82 12.58 13.74
C GLU A 88 -11.82 11.55 14.31
N PRO A 89 -12.81 11.09 13.53
CA PRO A 89 -13.71 10.05 14.00
C PRO A 89 -12.92 8.76 14.23
N LYS A 90 -13.27 8.02 15.29
CA LYS A 90 -12.74 6.67 15.53
C LYS A 90 -13.51 5.68 14.65
N ILE A 91 -12.81 4.97 13.78
CA ILE A 91 -13.39 4.00 12.83
C ILE A 91 -12.92 2.55 13.08
N ALA A 92 -11.89 2.34 13.91
CA ALA A 92 -11.41 1.01 14.34
C ALA A 92 -10.71 1.10 15.71
N GLU A 93 -10.14 0.00 16.20
CA GLU A 93 -9.27 0.03 17.38
C GLU A 93 -8.00 0.86 17.08
N THR A 94 -7.65 1.75 18.00
CA THR A 94 -6.55 2.71 17.83
C THR A 94 -5.34 2.26 18.64
N PHE A 95 -4.19 2.12 17.98
CA PHE A 95 -2.91 1.79 18.61
C PHE A 95 -1.99 3.02 18.60
N GLU A 96 -1.26 3.25 19.69
CA GLU A 96 -0.30 4.36 19.82
C GLU A 96 0.71 4.42 18.66
N THR A 97 1.22 3.26 18.24
CA THR A 97 2.14 3.10 17.10
C THR A 97 1.63 2.03 16.15
N LEU A 98 2.18 0.82 16.15
CA LEU A 98 1.68 -0.31 15.37
C LEU A 98 0.86 -1.25 16.25
N SER A 99 -0.05 -2.03 15.65
CA SER A 99 -0.72 -3.11 16.36
C SER A 99 0.31 -4.17 16.78
N PRO A 100 0.20 -4.76 17.98
CA PRO A 100 0.97 -5.96 18.31
C PRO A 100 0.57 -7.08 17.33
N SER A 101 1.57 -7.70 16.71
CA SER A 101 1.37 -8.83 15.78
C SER A 101 0.78 -10.05 16.47
#